data_AF-A0A6S6W1S9-F1
#
_entry.id   AF-A0A6S6W1S9-F1
#
_cell.length_a   1.000
_cell.length_b   1.000
_cell.length_c   1.000
_cell.angle_alpha   90.00
_cell.angle_beta   90.00
_cell.angle_gamma   90.00
#
_symmetry.space_group_name_H-M   'P 1'
#
loop_
_entity.id
_entity.type
_entity.pdbx_description
1 polymer ?
#
loop_
_entity_poly.entity_id
_entity_poly.type
_entity_poly.pdbx_seq_one_letter_code
_entity_poly.pdbx_strand_id
1 'polypeptide(L)'
;MSENMDSLPKPFTIEIDGNPISKIDAVPEGREQAKIGSEPAVFELKNGRLQCDGHILARAMLEDRSLLPKRVYWYPAGTTEQTQDVTASKHGEEYRLHFSNCPLTAKEEGVFAEMLDRDDHSKVVLKMQ
;
A
#
# COMPACT_ATOMS: atom_id res chain seq x y z
N MET A 1 -2.54 12.65 19.94
CA MET A 1 -3.11 12.81 18.59
C MET A 1 -2.11 12.20 17.63
N SER A 2 -2.52 11.25 16.79
CA SER A 2 -1.64 10.70 15.75
C SER A 2 -1.48 11.75 14.64
N GLU A 3 -0.24 12.06 14.29
CA GLU A 3 0.07 12.92 13.15
C GLU A 3 -0.24 12.13 11.87
N ASN A 4 -1.12 12.65 11.02
CA ASN A 4 -1.37 12.07 9.71
C ASN A 4 -0.37 12.69 8.73
N MET A 5 0.43 11.85 8.10
CA MET A 5 1.59 12.22 7.30
C MET A 5 1.36 11.77 5.86
N ASP A 6 1.68 12.62 4.89
CA ASP A 6 1.64 12.28 3.47
C ASP A 6 3.04 11.91 2.92
N SER A 7 4.06 11.98 3.77
CA SER A 7 5.46 11.74 3.44
C SER A 7 6.19 11.08 4.61
N LEU A 8 7.10 10.14 4.33
CA LEU A 8 7.95 9.50 5.35
C LEU A 8 9.43 9.85 5.12
N PRO A 9 10.24 9.95 6.19
CA PRO A 9 11.58 10.52 6.11
C PRO A 9 12.63 9.63 5.45
N LYS A 10 12.32 8.34 5.24
CA LYS A 10 13.25 7.35 4.69
C LYS A 10 12.52 6.31 3.85
N PRO A 11 13.20 5.64 2.91
CA PRO A 11 12.67 4.47 2.24
C PRO A 11 12.39 3.32 3.22
N PHE A 12 11.48 2.42 2.84
CA PHE A 12 11.09 1.27 3.66
C PHE A 12 10.53 0.13 2.83
N THR A 13 10.51 -1.09 3.36
CA THR A 13 9.72 -2.20 2.81
C THR A 13 8.44 -2.39 3.61
N ILE A 14 7.42 -2.99 2.99
CA ILE A 14 6.13 -3.31 3.64
C ILE A 14 5.99 -4.83 3.70
N GLU A 15 5.71 -5.35 4.90
CA GLU A 15 5.35 -6.75 5.10
C GLU A 15 3.92 -6.87 5.62
N ILE A 16 3.20 -7.86 5.11
CA ILE A 16 1.86 -8.26 5.56
C ILE A 16 1.99 -9.70 6.09
N ASP A 17 1.77 -9.87 7.39
CA ASP A 17 1.94 -11.14 8.10
C ASP A 17 3.33 -11.77 7.87
N GLY A 18 4.34 -10.91 7.79
CA GLY A 18 5.75 -11.28 7.58
C GLY A 18 6.15 -11.51 6.12
N ASN A 19 5.20 -11.42 5.16
CA ASN A 19 5.47 -11.57 3.74
C ASN A 19 5.60 -10.19 3.08
N PRO A 20 6.70 -9.88 2.38
CA PRO A 20 6.86 -8.57 1.78
C PRO A 20 5.95 -8.40 0.56
N ILE A 21 5.50 -7.17 0.32
CA ILE A 21 4.91 -6.80 -0.96
C ILE A 21 6.00 -6.86 -2.02
N SER A 22 5.75 -7.66 -3.06
CA SER A 22 6.70 -7.91 -4.13
C SER A 22 6.91 -6.67 -4.99
N LYS A 23 8.17 -6.46 -5.39
CA LYS A 23 8.51 -5.54 -6.48
C LYS A 23 7.82 -5.95 -7.78
N ILE A 24 7.57 -4.96 -8.63
CA ILE A 24 7.15 -5.15 -10.02
C ILE A 24 8.20 -4.56 -10.95
N ASP A 25 8.51 -5.28 -12.04
CA ASP A 25 9.48 -4.81 -13.05
C ASP A 25 8.81 -3.94 -14.11
N ALA A 26 7.58 -4.28 -14.51
CA ALA A 26 6.80 -3.54 -15.47
C ALA A 26 5.30 -3.75 -15.27
N VAL A 27 4.50 -2.72 -15.58
CA VAL A 27 3.04 -2.77 -15.63
C VAL A 27 2.62 -2.53 -17.08
N PRO A 28 2.58 -3.56 -17.95
CA PRO A 28 2.48 -3.37 -19.39
C PRO A 28 1.13 -2.82 -19.87
N GLU A 29 0.03 -3.03 -19.12
CA GLU A 29 -1.31 -2.53 -19.49
C GLU A 29 -2.06 -1.96 -18.28
N GLY A 30 -1.95 -0.65 -18.08
CA GLY A 30 -2.72 0.10 -17.09
C GLY A 30 -2.25 -0.11 -15.65
N ARG A 31 -2.68 -1.22 -15.03
CA ARG A 31 -2.39 -1.53 -13.63
C ARG A 31 -2.37 -3.03 -13.36
N GLU A 32 -1.55 -3.46 -12.43
CA GLU A 32 -1.48 -4.86 -11.97
C GLU A 32 -1.78 -4.95 -10.48
N GLN A 33 -2.55 -5.95 -10.04
CA GLN A 33 -2.80 -6.13 -8.61
C GLN A 33 -1.49 -6.46 -7.91
N ALA A 34 -1.17 -5.75 -6.83
CA ALA A 34 0.00 -6.04 -6.03
C ALA A 34 -0.12 -7.39 -5.33
N LYS A 35 1.02 -8.04 -5.16
CA LYS A 35 1.12 -9.36 -4.54
C LYS A 35 2.17 -9.36 -3.45
N ILE A 36 2.02 -10.28 -2.50
CA ILE A 36 3.13 -10.67 -1.62
C ILE A 36 4.06 -11.65 -2.34
N GLY A 37 5.31 -11.77 -1.88
CA GLY A 37 6.27 -12.71 -2.44
C GLY A 37 7.66 -12.59 -1.81
N SER A 38 8.72 -12.96 -2.53
CA SER A 38 10.07 -13.05 -1.98
C SER A 38 10.97 -11.84 -2.21
N GLU A 39 10.70 -11.05 -3.25
CA GLU A 39 11.53 -9.90 -3.63
C GLU A 39 10.87 -8.60 -3.15
N PRO A 40 11.31 -8.03 -2.02
CA PRO A 40 10.62 -6.88 -1.42
C PRO A 40 10.75 -5.62 -2.27
N ALA A 41 9.63 -4.94 -2.50
CA ALA A 41 9.63 -3.57 -3.00
C ALA A 41 10.16 -2.59 -1.94
N VAL A 42 11.03 -1.67 -2.36
CA VAL A 42 11.52 -0.58 -1.52
C VAL A 42 10.75 0.69 -1.88
N PHE A 43 9.96 1.15 -0.93
CA PHE A 43 9.02 2.25 -1.11
C PHE A 43 9.57 3.56 -0.56
N GLU A 44 9.14 4.65 -1.18
CA GLU A 44 9.14 5.99 -0.60
C GLU A 44 7.70 6.51 -0.55
N LEU A 45 7.28 7.07 0.59
CA LEU A 45 6.02 7.83 0.66
C LEU A 45 6.34 9.31 0.53
N LYS A 46 5.83 9.96 -0.53
CA LYS A 46 6.03 11.40 -0.81
C LYS A 46 4.74 12.02 -1.35
N ASN A 47 4.24 13.06 -0.69
CA ASN A 47 3.04 13.82 -1.09
C ASN A 47 1.83 12.91 -1.38
N GLY A 48 1.55 11.94 -0.51
CA GLY A 48 0.43 11.01 -0.63
C GLY A 48 0.67 9.85 -1.62
N ARG A 49 1.82 9.83 -2.31
CA ARG A 49 2.17 8.82 -3.30
C ARG A 49 3.18 7.84 -2.74
N LEU A 50 2.79 6.57 -2.67
CA LEU A 50 3.66 5.46 -2.31
C LEU A 50 4.37 4.93 -3.56
N GLN A 51 5.65 5.26 -3.71
CA GLN A 51 6.42 5.10 -4.94
C GLN A 51 7.47 3.98 -4.83
N CYS A 52 7.73 3.26 -5.91
CA CYS A 52 8.81 2.28 -6.04
C CYS A 52 9.23 2.20 -7.51
N ASP A 53 10.50 2.45 -7.85
CA ASP A 53 11.08 2.25 -9.18
C ASP A 53 10.22 2.70 -10.37
N GLY A 54 9.73 3.95 -10.35
CA GLY A 54 8.91 4.50 -11.45
C GLY A 54 7.45 4.04 -11.45
N HIS A 55 7.00 3.36 -10.40
CA HIS A 55 5.64 2.92 -10.18
C HIS A 55 5.07 3.51 -8.88
N ILE A 56 3.75 3.53 -8.77
CA ILE A 56 3.04 3.84 -7.52
C ILE A 56 2.16 2.68 -7.10
N LEU A 57 2.03 2.47 -5.79
CA LEU A 57 1.13 1.50 -5.20
C LEU A 57 -0.06 2.22 -4.58
N ALA A 58 -1.27 1.98 -5.09
CA ALA A 58 -2.45 2.72 -4.65
C ALA A 58 -3.76 1.95 -4.86
N ARG A 59 -4.85 2.50 -4.33
CA ARG A 59 -6.23 2.11 -4.69
C ARG A 59 -6.76 2.95 -5.83
N ALA A 60 -7.73 2.40 -6.56
CA ALA A 60 -8.46 3.13 -7.59
C ALA A 60 -9.32 4.23 -6.96
N MET A 61 -9.46 5.39 -7.60
CA MET A 61 -10.40 6.42 -7.13
C MET A 61 -11.86 5.94 -7.17
N LEU A 62 -12.23 5.20 -8.22
CA LEU A 62 -13.58 4.64 -8.39
C LEU A 62 -13.56 3.14 -8.08
N GLU A 63 -14.34 2.74 -7.09
CA GLU A 63 -14.52 1.36 -6.66
C GLU A 63 -16.02 1.05 -6.50
N ASP A 64 -16.39 -0.22 -6.50
CA ASP A 64 -17.75 -0.61 -6.12
C ASP A 64 -18.05 -0.23 -4.65
N ARG A 65 -19.34 -0.09 -4.34
CA ARG A 65 -19.81 0.33 -3.00
C ARG A 65 -19.86 -0.81 -1.99
N SER A 66 -19.34 -2.00 -2.31
CA SER A 66 -19.33 -3.10 -1.34
C SER A 66 -18.33 -2.83 -0.22
N LEU A 67 -18.53 -3.48 0.93
CA LEU A 67 -17.54 -3.50 2.02
C LEU A 67 -16.56 -4.67 1.88
N LEU A 68 -16.45 -5.27 0.70
CA LEU A 68 -15.40 -6.25 0.42
C LEU A 68 -14.04 -5.56 0.32
N PRO A 69 -12.95 -6.24 0.70
CA PRO A 69 -11.60 -5.71 0.57
C PRO A 69 -11.33 -5.21 -0.85
N LYS A 70 -10.66 -4.07 -0.93
CA LYS A 70 -10.36 -3.43 -2.21
C LYS A 70 -8.97 -3.78 -2.67
N ARG A 71 -8.83 -4.15 -3.94
CA ARG A 71 -7.53 -4.49 -4.52
C ARG A 71 -6.62 -3.26 -4.48
N VAL A 72 -5.36 -3.50 -4.14
CA VAL A 72 -4.30 -2.51 -4.25
C VAL A 72 -3.51 -2.82 -5.51
N TYR A 73 -3.19 -1.80 -6.29
CA TYR A 73 -2.60 -1.95 -7.60
C TYR A 73 -1.29 -1.20 -7.72
N TRP A 74 -0.38 -1.80 -8.47
CA TRP A 74 0.74 -1.12 -9.11
C TRP A 74 0.26 -0.34 -10.32
N TYR A 75 0.67 0.91 -10.41
CA TYR A 75 0.44 1.81 -11.55
C TYR A 75 1.77 2.37 -12.04
N PRO A 76 1.94 2.65 -13.33
CA PRO A 76 3.02 3.52 -13.81
C PRO A 76 2.94 4.89 -13.12
N ALA A 77 4.08 5.49 -12.76
CA ALA A 77 4.10 6.78 -12.04
C ALA A 77 3.39 7.92 -12.82
N GLY A 78 3.44 7.87 -14.16
CA GLY A 78 2.76 8.81 -15.05
C GLY A 78 1.33 8.45 -15.41
N THR A 79 0.68 7.52 -14.70
CA THR A 79 -0.69 7.12 -14.99
C THR A 79 -1.65 8.32 -14.99
N THR A 80 -2.59 8.33 -15.93
CA THR A 80 -3.71 9.28 -15.95
C THR A 80 -4.91 8.77 -15.16
N GLU A 81 -4.88 7.50 -14.71
CA GLU A 81 -5.90 6.97 -13.82
C GLU A 81 -5.86 7.68 -12.47
N GLN A 82 -7.04 8.06 -11.98
CA GLN A 82 -7.15 8.65 -10.66
C GLN A 82 -6.99 7.57 -9.59
N THR A 83 -6.15 7.86 -8.60
CA THR A 83 -5.84 6.97 -7.48
C THR A 83 -6.12 7.67 -6.17
N GLN A 84 -6.41 6.89 -5.12
CA GLN A 84 -6.56 7.42 -3.77
C GLN A 84 -5.18 7.58 -3.13
N ASP A 85 -5.02 8.63 -2.31
CA ASP A 85 -3.78 8.90 -1.60
C ASP A 85 -3.49 7.83 -0.53
N VAL A 86 -2.20 7.59 -0.31
CA VAL A 86 -1.69 6.80 0.80
C VAL A 86 -1.17 7.75 1.86
N THR A 87 -1.58 7.56 3.10
CA THR A 87 -1.10 8.35 4.24
C THR A 87 -0.47 7.44 5.28
N ALA A 88 0.23 8.02 6.24
CA ALA A 88 0.83 7.30 7.35
C ALA A 88 0.47 7.94 8.69
N SER A 89 0.34 7.14 9.74
CA SER A 89 0.33 7.62 11.12
C SER A 89 1.49 7.05 11.91
N LYS A 90 2.05 7.88 12.81
CA LYS A 90 3.10 7.45 13.74
C LYS A 90 2.52 7.01 15.08
N HIS A 91 2.89 5.83 15.55
CA HIS A 91 2.49 5.24 16.83
C HIS A 91 3.72 4.78 17.61
N GLY A 92 4.26 5.66 18.46
CA GLY A 92 5.56 5.41 19.08
C GLY A 92 6.66 5.41 18.03
N GLU A 93 7.38 4.30 17.91
CA GLU A 93 8.44 4.11 16.91
C GLU A 93 7.95 3.49 15.59
N GLU A 94 6.68 3.06 15.53
CA GLU A 94 6.12 2.39 14.36
C GLU A 94 5.32 3.36 13.47
N TYR A 95 5.38 3.14 12.16
CA TYR A 95 4.51 3.79 11.18
C TYR A 95 3.44 2.82 10.70
N ARG A 96 2.21 3.32 10.52
CA ARG A 96 1.11 2.58 9.91
C ARG A 96 0.68 3.29 8.63
N LEU A 97 0.60 2.55 7.53
CA LEU A 97 0.08 3.07 6.27
C LEU A 97 -1.44 2.93 6.21
N HIS A 98 -2.06 3.90 5.55
CA HIS A 98 -3.49 3.98 5.35
C HIS A 98 -3.79 4.16 3.87
N PHE A 99 -4.47 3.18 3.28
CA PHE A 99 -4.96 3.25 1.91
C PHE A 99 -6.39 3.75 1.96
N SER A 100 -6.55 5.08 2.06
CA SER A 100 -7.84 5.73 2.35
C SER A 100 -8.46 5.24 3.67
N ASN A 101 -7.70 5.41 4.76
CA ASN A 101 -8.04 5.00 6.13
C ASN A 101 -8.24 3.48 6.34
N CYS A 102 -7.92 2.66 5.34
CA CYS A 102 -8.03 1.20 5.43
C CYS A 102 -6.63 0.58 5.57
N PRO A 103 -6.43 -0.37 6.50
CA PRO A 103 -5.19 -1.12 6.62
C PRO A 103 -5.04 -2.12 5.46
N LEU A 104 -3.82 -2.59 5.23
CA LEU A 104 -3.56 -3.64 4.25
C LEU A 104 -3.81 -5.04 4.83
N THR A 105 -4.20 -5.96 3.95
CA THR A 105 -4.27 -7.40 4.19
C THR A 105 -3.84 -8.16 2.95
N ALA A 106 -3.48 -9.43 3.12
CA ALA A 106 -3.18 -10.35 2.02
C ALA A 106 -4.20 -11.49 2.02
N LYS A 107 -4.70 -11.85 0.84
CA LYS A 107 -5.53 -13.04 0.63
C LYS A 107 -4.94 -13.84 -0.51
N GLU A 108 -4.59 -15.10 -0.21
CA GLU A 108 -3.72 -15.91 -1.07
C GLU A 108 -2.41 -15.16 -1.30
N GLU A 109 -2.15 -14.70 -2.52
CA GLU A 109 -0.99 -13.85 -2.85
C GLU A 109 -1.37 -12.39 -3.09
N GLY A 110 -2.66 -12.06 -3.21
CA GLY A 110 -3.10 -10.71 -3.57
C GLY A 110 -3.11 -9.76 -2.38
N VAL A 111 -2.68 -8.52 -2.59
CA VAL A 111 -2.75 -7.43 -1.62
C VAL A 111 -4.06 -6.67 -1.76
N PHE A 112 -4.70 -6.39 -0.62
CA PHE A 112 -5.96 -5.67 -0.51
C PHE A 112 -5.91 -4.65 0.63
N ALA A 113 -6.79 -3.66 0.57
CA ALA A 113 -7.15 -2.82 1.71
C ALA A 113 -8.44 -3.36 2.34
N GLU A 114 -8.40 -3.64 3.65
CA GLU A 114 -9.53 -4.20 4.39
C GLU A 114 -10.50 -3.08 4.76
N MET A 115 -11.76 -3.22 4.32
CA MET A 115 -12.79 -2.19 4.48
C MET A 115 -13.57 -2.33 5.79
N LEU A 116 -13.53 -3.52 6.41
CA LEU A 116 -14.20 -3.80 7.66
C LEU A 116 -13.18 -3.86 8.80
N ASP A 117 -13.47 -3.14 9.88
CA ASP A 117 -12.72 -3.29 11.13
C ASP A 117 -13.08 -4.64 11.76
N ARG A 118 -12.15 -5.60 11.71
CA ARG A 118 -12.31 -6.95 12.26
C ARG A 118 -11.21 -7.22 13.27
N ASP A 119 -11.49 -7.99 14.32
CA ASP A 119 -10.48 -8.26 15.35
C ASP A 119 -9.24 -9.05 14.84
N ASP A 120 -9.33 -9.67 13.65
CA ASP A 120 -8.31 -10.52 13.04
C ASP A 120 -7.49 -9.84 11.93
N HIS A 121 -7.22 -8.53 12.05
CA HIS A 121 -6.42 -7.78 11.07
C HIS A 121 -5.04 -8.41 10.84
N SER A 122 -4.63 -8.44 9.56
CA SER A 122 -3.26 -8.73 9.18
C SER A 122 -2.28 -7.78 9.88
N LYS A 123 -1.15 -8.32 10.32
CA LYS A 123 -0.06 -7.53 10.88
C LYS A 123 0.74 -6.87 9.75
N VAL A 124 0.61 -5.56 9.62
CA VAL A 124 1.39 -4.76 8.66
C VAL A 124 2.60 -4.15 9.37
N VAL A 125 3.80 -4.37 8.82
CA VAL A 125 5.06 -3.84 9.37
C VAL A 125 5.80 -3.06 8.28
N LEU A 126 6.24 -1.86 8.64
CA LEU A 126 7.15 -1.05 7.82
C LEU A 126 8.58 -1.23 8.33
N LYS A 127 9.49 -1.69 7.47
CA LYS A 127 10.92 -1.81 7.79
C LYS A 127 11.70 -0.68 7.13
N MET A 128 11.95 0.37 7.91
CA MET A 128 12.75 1.53 7.48
C MET A 128 14.18 1.10 7.14
N GLN A 129 14.75 1.67 6.06
CA GLN A 129 16.15 1.45 5.65
C GLN A 129 17.13 2.42 6.33
#